data_AF-A0AAV3F1S0-F1
#
_entry.id   AF-A0AAV3F1S0-F1
#
_cell.length_a   1.000
_cell.length_b   1.000
_cell.length_c   1.000
_cell.angle_alpha   90.00
_cell.angle_beta   90.00
_cell.angle_gamma   90.00
#
_symmetry.space_group_name_H-M   'P 1'
#
loop_
_entity.id
_entity.type
_entity.pdbx_description
1 polymer ?
#
loop_
_entity_poly.entity_id
_entity_poly.type
_entity_poly.pdbx_seq_one_letter_code
_entity_poly.pdbx_strand_id
1 'polypeptide(L)'
;MIKLNSKTTQDLILKEESKLTLDPSQIIKEAKYMTTYLSRVLQKQKQMIITHGFSNQEEEIYFFKILKPNILSKLMYYNKIYKIETHSPNTASKTQKQYYLKK
;
A
#
# COMPACT_ATOMS: atom_id res chain seq x y z
N MET A 1 -25.69 -1.68 11.65
CA MET A 1 -24.89 -1.37 10.45
C MET A 1 -23.54 -0.82 10.87
N ILE A 2 -22.45 -1.39 10.36
CA ILE A 2 -21.08 -0.93 10.63
C ILE A 2 -20.77 0.15 9.60
N LYS A 3 -20.59 1.40 10.02
CA LYS A 3 -20.10 2.47 9.12
C LYS A 3 -18.69 2.10 8.65
N LEU A 4 -18.43 2.13 7.34
CA LEU A 4 -17.08 2.14 6.79
C LEU A 4 -16.35 3.36 7.33
N ASN A 5 -15.57 3.18 8.39
CA ASN A 5 -14.84 4.27 9.02
C ASN A 5 -13.53 4.50 8.25
N SER A 6 -13.67 5.21 7.13
CA SER A 6 -12.61 5.47 6.17
C SER A 6 -11.46 6.30 6.76
N LYS A 7 -11.82 7.26 7.61
CA LYS A 7 -10.87 8.07 8.39
C LYS A 7 -9.97 7.15 9.23
N THR A 8 -10.57 6.21 9.95
CA THR A 8 -9.83 5.20 10.73
C THR A 8 -8.94 4.31 9.86
N THR A 9 -9.38 3.93 8.66
CA THR A 9 -8.56 3.07 7.79
C THR A 9 -7.33 3.81 7.26
N GLN A 10 -7.51 5.07 6.86
CA GLN A 10 -6.39 5.91 6.42
C GLN A 10 -5.45 6.22 7.59
N ASP A 11 -5.97 6.53 8.77
CA ASP A 11 -5.17 6.79 9.97
C ASP A 11 -4.33 5.57 10.37
N LEU A 12 -4.90 4.36 10.27
CA LEU A 12 -4.18 3.11 10.53
C LEU A 12 -3.08 2.86 9.50
N ILE A 13 -3.30 3.22 8.23
CA ILE A 13 -2.26 3.11 7.20
C ILE A 13 -1.14 4.11 7.49
N LEU A 14 -1.47 5.37 7.78
CA LEU A 14 -0.49 6.41 8.13
C LEU A 14 0.34 6.02 9.36
N LYS A 15 -0.30 5.40 10.36
CA LYS A 15 0.37 4.88 11.56
C LYS A 15 1.33 3.73 11.24
N GLU A 16 1.03 2.87 10.27
CA GLU A 16 1.99 1.84 9.83
C GLU A 16 3.12 2.46 9.02
N GLU A 17 2.82 3.43 8.15
CA GLU A 17 3.83 4.16 7.37
C GLU A 17 4.81 4.94 8.26
N SER A 18 4.35 5.49 9.39
CA SER A 18 5.22 6.20 10.34
C SER A 18 6.21 5.30 11.07
N LYS A 19 6.08 3.97 10.98
CA LYS A 19 7.04 3.01 11.56
C LYS A 19 8.19 2.68 10.61
N LEU A 20 8.09 3.09 9.33
CA LEU A 20 9.12 2.83 8.34
C LEU A 20 10.34 3.70 8.64
N THR A 21 11.52 3.10 8.57
CA THR A 21 12.78 3.78 8.86
C THR A 21 13.33 4.50 7.63
N LEU A 22 12.90 4.10 6.43
CA LEU A 22 13.44 4.57 5.15
C LEU A 22 14.95 4.33 4.99
N ASP A 23 15.52 3.47 5.82
CA ASP A 23 16.91 3.02 5.69
C ASP A 23 17.03 2.17 4.40
N PRO A 24 17.98 2.49 3.50
CA PRO A 24 18.29 1.64 2.34
C PRO A 24 18.52 0.16 2.70
N SER A 25 19.05 -0.13 3.89
CA SER A 25 19.26 -1.51 4.34
C SER A 25 17.94 -2.27 4.63
N GLN A 26 16.87 -1.54 4.96
CA GLN A 26 15.57 -2.09 5.31
C GLN A 26 14.53 -1.97 4.19
N ILE A 27 14.79 -1.17 3.15
CA ILE A 27 13.80 -0.79 2.13
C ILE A 27 13.07 -1.98 1.50
N ILE A 28 13.77 -3.08 1.18
CA ILE A 28 13.17 -4.28 0.60
C ILE A 28 12.20 -4.93 1.59
N LYS A 29 12.62 -5.05 2.85
CA LYS A 29 11.82 -5.65 3.93
C LYS A 29 10.60 -4.79 4.23
N GLU A 30 10.78 -3.48 4.34
CA GLU A 30 9.73 -2.49 4.59
C GLU A 30 8.70 -2.45 3.45
N ALA A 31 9.15 -2.41 2.19
CA ALA A 31 8.25 -2.44 1.03
C ALA A 31 7.44 -3.74 0.96
N LYS A 32 8.06 -4.89 1.25
CA LYS A 32 7.36 -6.18 1.32
C LYS A 32 6.34 -6.22 2.46
N TYR A 33 6.72 -5.69 3.63
CA TYR A 33 5.84 -5.58 4.79
C TYR A 33 4.60 -4.74 4.44
N MET A 34 4.79 -3.53 3.92
CA MET A 34 3.69 -2.64 3.57
C MET A 34 2.80 -3.21 2.48
N THR A 35 3.39 -3.87 1.47
CA THR A 35 2.62 -4.57 0.44
C THR A 35 1.71 -5.64 1.04
N THR A 36 2.24 -6.44 1.98
CA THR A 36 1.47 -7.48 2.68
C THR A 36 0.38 -6.87 3.57
N TYR A 37 0.72 -5.83 4.32
CA TYR A 37 -0.22 -5.13 5.20
C TYR A 37 -1.38 -4.50 4.42
N LEU A 38 -1.09 -3.74 3.36
CA LEU A 38 -2.11 -3.08 2.54
C LEU A 38 -3.00 -4.08 1.81
N SER A 39 -2.45 -5.21 1.36
CA SER A 39 -3.23 -6.32 0.80
C SER A 39 -4.25 -6.87 1.81
N ARG A 40 -3.84 -7.08 3.07
CA ARG A 40 -4.73 -7.52 4.16
C ARG A 40 -5.79 -6.48 4.50
N VAL A 41 -5.42 -5.19 4.53
CA VAL A 41 -6.38 -4.09 4.74
C VAL A 41 -7.46 -4.13 3.65
N LEU A 42 -7.05 -4.23 2.38
CA LEU A 42 -7.97 -4.27 1.25
C LEU A 42 -8.88 -5.51 1.29
N GLN A 43 -8.33 -6.68 1.64
CA GLN A 43 -9.09 -7.91 1.81
C GLN A 43 -10.11 -7.81 2.95
N LYS A 44 -9.73 -7.24 4.10
CA LYS A 44 -10.62 -7.00 5.23
C LYS A 44 -11.78 -6.08 4.84
N GLN A 45 -11.49 -4.98 4.13
CA GLN A 45 -12.53 -4.08 3.64
C GLN A 45 -13.49 -4.77 2.68
N LYS A 46 -12.95 -5.56 1.74
CA LYS A 46 -13.76 -6.37 0.81
C LYS A 46 -14.69 -7.34 1.56
N GLN A 47 -14.16 -8.04 2.56
CA GLN A 47 -14.94 -8.98 3.35
C GLN A 47 -16.07 -8.29 4.11
N MET A 48 -15.79 -7.13 4.72
CA MET A 48 -16.80 -6.33 5.42
C MET A 48 -17.97 -5.96 4.50
N ILE A 49 -17.66 -5.51 3.28
CA ILE A 49 -18.66 -5.12 2.28
C ILE A 49 -19.46 -6.32 1.78
N ILE A 50 -18.80 -7.45 1.52
CA ILE A 50 -19.50 -8.68 1.11
C ILE A 50 -20.46 -9.16 2.21
N THR A 51 -20.05 -9.09 3.48
CA THR A 51 -20.84 -9.60 4.60
C THR A 51 -21.98 -8.66 5.01
N HIS A 52 -21.78 -7.33 4.96
CA HIS A 52 -22.74 -6.36 5.51
C HIS A 52 -23.41 -5.49 4.45
N GLY A 53 -22.95 -5.51 3.20
CA GLY A 53 -23.35 -4.58 2.16
C GLY A 53 -22.90 -3.14 2.45
N PHE A 54 -23.40 -2.21 1.64
CA PHE A 54 -23.28 -0.78 1.90
C PHE A 54 -24.54 -0.28 2.62
N SER A 55 -24.33 0.70 3.49
CA SER A 55 -25.36 1.38 4.26
C SER A 55 -26.25 2.26 3.40
N ASN A 56 -25.66 2.88 2.38
CA ASN A 56 -26.32 3.73 1.40
C ASN A 56 -25.42 3.89 0.16
N GLN A 57 -25.97 4.52 -0.89
CA GLN A 57 -25.27 4.75 -2.14
C GLN A 57 -24.05 5.68 -1.98
N GLU A 58 -24.08 6.64 -1.06
CA GLU A 58 -22.94 7.54 -0.81
C GLU A 58 -21.73 6.78 -0.27
N GLU A 59 -21.94 5.81 0.63
CA GLU A 59 -20.91 4.95 1.19
C GLU A 59 -20.28 4.06 0.10
N GLU A 60 -21.10 3.53 -0.81
CA GLU A 60 -20.63 2.77 -1.97
C GLU A 60 -19.77 3.62 -2.91
N ILE A 61 -20.28 4.80 -3.30
CA ILE A 61 -19.56 5.74 -4.16
C ILE A 61 -18.23 6.11 -3.50
N TYR A 62 -18.24 6.42 -2.21
CA TYR A 62 -17.04 6.75 -1.47
C TYR A 62 -16.04 5.58 -1.45
N PHE A 63 -16.51 4.35 -1.19
CA PHE A 63 -15.63 3.18 -1.19
C PHE A 63 -14.94 3.01 -2.54
N PHE A 64 -15.69 3.02 -3.64
CA PHE A 64 -15.14 2.73 -4.96
C PHE A 64 -14.34 3.89 -5.56
N LYS A 65 -14.71 5.14 -5.30
CA LYS A 65 -14.03 6.31 -5.88
C LYS A 65 -12.89 6.84 -5.01
N ILE A 66 -12.94 6.66 -3.70
CA ILE A 66 -11.99 7.28 -2.77
C ILE A 66 -11.20 6.21 -2.00
N LEU A 67 -11.86 5.36 -1.22
CA LEU A 67 -11.14 4.48 -0.28
C LEU A 67 -10.33 3.40 -0.99
N LYS A 68 -10.97 2.64 -1.89
CA LYS A 68 -10.33 1.54 -2.62
C LYS A 68 -9.17 2.03 -3.50
N PRO A 69 -9.31 3.10 -4.31
CA PRO A 69 -8.19 3.64 -5.07
C PRO A 69 -7.02 4.10 -4.20
N ASN A 70 -7.28 4.73 -3.03
CA ASN A 70 -6.22 5.17 -2.13
C ASN A 70 -5.41 4.03 -1.51
N ILE A 71 -6.06 2.93 -1.12
CA ILE A 71 -5.36 1.75 -0.60
C ILE A 71 -4.57 1.07 -1.73
N LEU A 72 -5.20 0.94 -2.90
CA LEU A 72 -4.60 0.28 -4.05
C LEU A 72 -3.40 1.06 -4.60
N SER A 73 -3.44 2.39 -4.64
CA SER A 73 -2.31 3.20 -5.10
C SER A 73 -1.08 3.05 -4.21
N LYS A 74 -1.27 3.04 -2.87
CA LYS A 74 -0.20 2.72 -1.91
C LYS A 74 0.32 1.30 -2.08
N LEU A 75 -0.56 0.33 -2.29
CA LEU A 75 -0.16 -1.07 -2.53
C LEU A 75 0.70 -1.17 -3.80
N MET A 76 0.31 -0.50 -4.88
CA MET A 76 1.10 -0.44 -6.12
C MET A 76 2.45 0.24 -5.91
N TYR A 77 2.49 1.33 -5.14
CA TYR A 77 3.71 2.06 -4.80
C TYR A 77 4.73 1.17 -4.08
N TYR A 78 4.34 0.53 -2.96
CA TYR A 78 5.25 -0.33 -2.21
C TYR A 78 5.65 -1.59 -2.98
N ASN A 79 4.74 -2.16 -3.77
CA ASN A 79 5.08 -3.30 -4.64
C ASN A 79 6.08 -2.88 -5.73
N LYS A 80 5.98 -1.66 -6.26
CA LYS A 80 6.94 -1.11 -7.22
C LYS A 80 8.32 -0.94 -6.58
N ILE A 81 8.41 -0.37 -5.38
CA ILE A 81 9.67 -0.27 -4.63
C ILE A 81 10.26 -1.66 -4.42
N TYR A 82 9.47 -2.60 -3.90
CA TYR A 82 9.93 -3.97 -3.66
C TYR A 82 10.53 -4.59 -4.93
N LYS A 83 9.84 -4.47 -6.08
CA LYS A 83 10.33 -4.99 -7.36
C LYS A 83 11.62 -4.31 -7.82
N ILE A 84 11.69 -2.99 -7.75
CA ILE A 84 12.87 -2.22 -8.15
C ILE A 84 14.07 -2.64 -7.29
N GLU A 85 13.92 -2.62 -5.97
CA GLU A 85 15.03 -2.86 -5.05
C GLU A 85 15.49 -4.32 -5.07
N THR A 86 14.59 -5.29 -5.25
CA THR A 86 14.97 -6.71 -5.37
C THR A 86 15.68 -7.06 -6.68
N HIS A 87 15.47 -6.28 -7.74
CA HIS A 87 16.13 -6.46 -9.04
C HIS A 87 17.32 -5.50 -9.23
N SER A 88 17.57 -4.63 -8.24
CA SER A 88 18.69 -3.70 -8.27
C SER A 88 20.01 -4.49 -8.19
N PRO A 89 21.00 -4.20 -9.05
CA PRO A 89 22.27 -4.91 -9.03
C PRO A 89 23.07 -4.57 -7.76
N ASN A 90 23.55 -5.61 -7.06
CA ASN A 90 24.35 -5.49 -5.83
C ASN A 90 25.79 -4.97 -6.04
N THR A 91 26.19 -4.67 -7.28
CA THR A 91 27.60 -4.44 -7.66
C THR A 91 27.81 -3.08 -8.31
N ALA A 92 28.85 -2.38 -7.84
CA ALA A 92 29.41 -1.12 -8.33
C ALA A 92 28.42 0.05 -8.51
N SER A 93 28.72 1.19 -7.86
CA SER A 93 27.90 2.41 -7.88
C SER A 93 27.52 2.91 -9.28
N LYS A 94 28.36 2.68 -10.30
CA LYS A 94 28.09 3.04 -11.70
C LYS A 94 26.95 2.22 -12.32
N THR A 95 26.94 0.91 -12.13
CA THR A 95 25.92 0.00 -12.68
C THR A 95 24.57 0.24 -12.01
N GLN A 96 24.60 0.44 -10.69
CA GLN A 96 23.41 0.78 -9.92
C GLN A 96 22.83 2.14 -10.34
N LYS A 97 23.68 3.16 -10.56
CA LYS A 97 23.23 4.46 -11.09
C LYS A 97 22.60 4.34 -12.47
N GLN A 98 23.17 3.53 -13.37
CA GLN A 98 22.57 3.28 -14.69
C GLN A 98 21.22 2.56 -14.61
N TYR A 99 21.05 1.63 -13.66
CA TYR A 99 19.79 0.93 -13.44
C TYR A 99 18.65 1.90 -13.09
N TYR A 100 18.85 2.81 -12.12
CA TYR A 100 17.81 3.76 -11.70
C TYR A 100 17.56 4.90 -12.70
N LEU A 101 18.50 5.17 -13.61
CA LEU A 101 18.37 6.20 -14.65
C LEU A 101 17.78 5.68 -15.97
N LYS A 102 17.63 4.36 -16.13
CA LYS A 102 16.95 3.78 -17.29
C LYS A 102 15.44 4.07 -17.19
N LYS A 103 14.92 4.79 -18.20
CA LYS A 103 13.49 5.07 -18.38
C LYS A 103 12.74 3.86 -18.91
#